data_AF-A0A806T1D1-F1
#
_entry.id   AF-A0A806T1D1-F1
#
_cell.length_a   1.000
_cell.length_b   1.000
_cell.length_c   1.000
_cell.angle_alpha   90.00
_cell.angle_beta   90.00
_cell.angle_gamma   90.00
#
_symmetry.space_group_name_H-M   'P 1'
#
loop_
_entity.id
_entity.type
_entity.pdbx_description
1 polymer ?
#
loop_
_entity_poly.entity_id
_entity_poly.type
_entity_poly.pdbx_seq_one_letter_code
_entity_poly.pdbx_strand_id
1 'polypeptide(L)'
;MPKQGKVAKASRQVRIKNGGGKVKRQGRLIDPDQLENFLLVRYALTARRHINPSERESCQRFLQEVASRLNGGNVVMDQFSARLVGDLLPQLPWQFFMQVANNWPTLRQFLGRELPAVPLRDRLRVASLPTEAEFNELLVAKLTRQIAALTLLNKANSADQREMLATAMQQTLYQNGQISWAQVRVLYAPLGYTVPENVDDGTRQWLLDLVKV
;
A
#
# COMPACT_ATOMS: atom_id res chain seq x y z
N MET A 1 -34.69 12.28 -71.27
CA MET A 1 -34.15 13.11 -70.16
C MET A 1 -34.91 12.77 -68.87
N PRO A 2 -34.25 12.87 -67.70
CA PRO A 2 -34.25 11.87 -66.63
C PRO A 2 -35.36 12.12 -65.58
N LYS A 3 -35.75 11.15 -64.75
CA LYS A 3 -35.08 10.91 -63.46
C LYS A 3 -35.32 9.48 -62.96
N GLN A 4 -34.21 8.76 -62.88
CA GLN A 4 -33.96 7.69 -61.94
C GLN A 4 -34.29 8.15 -60.51
N GLY A 5 -34.97 7.30 -59.76
CA GLY A 5 -35.13 7.42 -58.32
C GLY A 5 -35.26 6.03 -57.73
N LYS A 6 -34.12 5.32 -57.62
CA LYS A 6 -33.99 4.04 -56.91
C LYS A 6 -34.43 4.25 -55.46
N VAL A 7 -35.54 3.64 -55.05
CA VAL A 7 -35.88 3.51 -53.63
C VAL A 7 -34.98 2.44 -53.04
N ALA A 8 -33.85 2.86 -52.47
CA ALA A 8 -32.97 1.98 -51.72
C ALA A 8 -33.72 1.50 -50.46
N LYS A 9 -34.18 0.24 -50.46
CA LYS A 9 -34.57 -0.45 -49.22
C LYS A 9 -33.30 -0.69 -48.40
N ALA A 10 -32.97 0.26 -47.52
CA ALA A 10 -31.97 0.04 -46.49
C ALA A 10 -32.54 -0.98 -45.48
N SER A 11 -32.08 -2.24 -45.56
CA SER A 11 -32.27 -3.24 -44.50
C SER A 11 -31.43 -2.83 -43.30
N ARG A 12 -31.92 -1.88 -42.51
CA ARG A 12 -31.30 -1.53 -41.24
C ARG A 12 -31.56 -2.69 -40.30
N GLN A 13 -30.56 -3.56 -40.11
CA GLN A 13 -30.53 -4.47 -38.97
C GLN A 13 -30.70 -3.62 -37.72
N VAL A 14 -31.87 -3.73 -37.10
CA VAL A 14 -32.10 -3.22 -35.75
C VAL A 14 -31.20 -4.06 -34.86
N ARG A 15 -29.98 -3.56 -34.59
CA ARG A 15 -29.21 -4.00 -33.44
C ARG A 15 -30.08 -3.67 -32.24
N ILE A 16 -30.76 -4.68 -31.71
CA ILE A 16 -31.30 -4.64 -30.36
C ILE A 16 -30.09 -4.37 -29.48
N LYS A 17 -29.87 -3.10 -29.14
CA LYS A 17 -29.09 -2.75 -27.97
C LYS A 17 -29.87 -3.39 -26.83
N ASN A 18 -29.46 -4.59 -26.42
CA ASN A 18 -29.70 -5.04 -25.06
C ASN A 18 -29.03 -3.96 -24.21
N GLY A 19 -29.82 -2.94 -23.87
CA GLY A 19 -29.45 -1.91 -22.94
C GLY A 19 -28.90 -2.65 -21.75
N GLY A 20 -27.65 -2.35 -21.41
CA GLY A 20 -26.97 -2.93 -20.27
C GLY A 20 -27.82 -2.71 -19.05
N GLY A 21 -28.70 -3.67 -18.78
CA GLY A 21 -29.32 -3.83 -17.50
C GLY A 21 -28.14 -3.93 -16.56
N LYS A 22 -27.99 -2.93 -15.69
CA LYS A 22 -27.10 -3.05 -14.55
C LYS A 22 -27.49 -4.38 -13.93
N VAL A 23 -26.63 -5.40 -14.11
CA VAL A 23 -26.70 -6.61 -13.31
C VAL A 23 -26.69 -6.06 -11.90
N LYS A 24 -27.84 -6.10 -11.22
CA LYS A 24 -27.89 -5.90 -9.78
C LYS A 24 -27.01 -7.03 -9.28
N ARG A 25 -25.72 -6.75 -9.07
CA ARG A 25 -24.87 -7.57 -8.23
C ARG A 25 -25.65 -7.60 -6.93
N GLN A 26 -26.40 -8.67 -6.71
CA GLN A 26 -26.89 -9.01 -5.39
C GLN A 26 -25.61 -9.00 -4.56
N GLY A 27 -25.45 -7.95 -3.77
CA GLY A 27 -24.28 -7.74 -2.94
C GLY A 27 -24.32 -8.80 -1.89
N ARG A 28 -23.84 -10.01 -2.23
CA ARG A 28 -23.56 -11.02 -1.25
C ARG A 28 -22.55 -10.37 -0.32
N LEU A 29 -22.99 -10.12 0.90
CA LEU A 29 -22.10 -9.64 1.93
C LEU A 29 -20.97 -10.66 2.04
N ILE A 30 -19.75 -10.17 2.14
CA ILE A 30 -18.62 -11.02 2.47
C ILE A 30 -18.40 -10.95 3.97
N ASP A 31 -17.88 -12.03 4.52
CA ASP A 31 -17.47 -12.06 5.92
C ASP A 31 -16.12 -11.32 6.09
N PRO A 32 -15.81 -10.77 7.28
CA PRO A 32 -14.57 -10.01 7.49
C PRO A 32 -13.28 -10.79 7.17
N ASP A 33 -13.28 -12.10 7.37
CA ASP A 33 -12.17 -13.01 7.01
C ASP A 33 -11.92 -13.09 5.49
N GLN A 34 -12.91 -12.71 4.67
CA GLN A 34 -12.79 -12.65 3.21
C GLN A 34 -12.26 -11.31 2.70
N LEU A 35 -12.06 -10.32 3.59
CA LEU A 35 -11.63 -8.97 3.23
C LEU A 35 -10.27 -8.96 2.51
N GLU A 36 -9.30 -9.73 3.00
CA GLU A 36 -7.97 -9.83 2.39
C GLU A 36 -8.08 -10.33 0.95
N ASN A 37 -8.72 -11.50 0.75
CA ASN A 37 -8.90 -12.09 -0.57
C ASN A 37 -9.63 -11.15 -1.52
N PHE A 38 -10.69 -10.48 -1.05
CA PHE A 38 -11.40 -9.48 -1.83
C PHE A 38 -10.46 -8.35 -2.27
N LEU A 39 -9.70 -7.77 -1.34
CA LEU A 39 -8.80 -6.66 -1.62
C LEU A 39 -7.69 -7.07 -2.61
N LEU A 40 -7.10 -8.25 -2.42
CA LEU A 40 -6.03 -8.77 -3.29
C LEU A 40 -6.51 -9.01 -4.73
N VAL A 41 -7.70 -9.58 -4.90
CA VAL A 41 -8.29 -9.77 -6.24
C VAL A 41 -8.52 -8.41 -6.91
N ARG A 42 -9.06 -7.44 -6.17
CA ARG A 42 -9.30 -6.08 -6.70
C ARG A 42 -7.99 -5.37 -7.03
N TYR A 43 -6.96 -5.54 -6.22
CA TYR A 43 -5.60 -5.03 -6.46
C TYR A 43 -5.03 -5.60 -7.75
N ALA A 44 -5.07 -6.93 -7.91
CA ALA A 44 -4.57 -7.62 -9.11
C ALA A 44 -5.27 -7.15 -10.40
N LEU A 45 -6.56 -6.87 -10.34
CA LEU A 45 -7.36 -6.44 -11.48
C LEU A 45 -7.23 -4.95 -11.84
N THR A 46 -6.77 -4.10 -10.91
CA THR A 46 -6.85 -2.64 -11.09
C THR A 46 -5.54 -1.92 -10.89
N ALA A 47 -4.91 -2.05 -9.73
CA ALA A 47 -3.74 -1.26 -9.35
C ALA A 47 -2.42 -1.94 -9.73
N ARG A 48 -2.34 -3.28 -9.64
CA ARG A 48 -1.10 -4.05 -9.85
C ARG A 48 -0.40 -3.75 -11.18
N ARG A 49 -1.17 -3.49 -12.25
CA ARG A 49 -0.61 -3.16 -13.58
C ARG A 49 0.16 -1.84 -13.63
N HIS A 50 -0.10 -0.94 -12.69
CA HIS A 50 0.54 0.37 -12.58
C HIS A 50 1.79 0.33 -11.68
N ILE A 51 2.11 -0.83 -11.10
CA ILE A 51 3.25 -1.04 -10.21
C ILE A 51 4.33 -1.83 -10.94
N ASN A 52 5.58 -1.40 -10.75
CA ASN A 52 6.75 -2.07 -11.31
C ASN A 52 6.80 -3.53 -10.86
N PRO A 53 7.10 -4.50 -11.77
CA PRO A 53 7.10 -5.91 -11.42
C PRO A 53 7.92 -6.27 -10.16
N SER A 54 9.07 -5.62 -9.96
CA SER A 54 9.95 -5.81 -8.80
C SER A 54 9.38 -5.32 -7.47
N GLU A 55 8.37 -4.45 -7.50
CA GLU A 55 7.79 -3.82 -6.29
C GLU A 55 6.39 -4.36 -5.97
N ARG A 56 5.80 -5.14 -6.90
CA ARG A 56 4.42 -5.67 -6.79
C ARG A 56 4.23 -6.52 -5.55
N GLU A 57 5.22 -7.32 -5.18
CA GLU A 57 5.12 -8.21 -4.03
C GLU A 57 5.11 -7.43 -2.71
N SER A 58 5.98 -6.43 -2.55
CA SER A 58 5.96 -5.54 -1.38
C SER A 58 4.64 -4.79 -1.26
N CYS A 59 4.12 -4.27 -2.37
CA CYS A 59 2.81 -3.61 -2.40
C CYS A 59 1.66 -4.58 -2.07
N GLN A 60 1.73 -5.82 -2.56
CA GLN A 60 0.75 -6.85 -2.26
C GLN A 60 0.77 -7.21 -0.77
N ARG A 61 1.95 -7.50 -0.20
CA ARG A 61 2.13 -7.84 1.22
C ARG A 61 1.71 -6.70 2.14
N PHE A 62 1.99 -5.45 1.76
CA PHE A 62 1.45 -4.28 2.46
C PHE A 62 -0.08 -4.29 2.50
N LEU A 63 -0.75 -4.60 1.39
CA LEU A 63 -2.22 -4.68 1.35
C LEU A 63 -2.77 -5.85 2.17
N GLN A 64 -2.04 -6.96 2.27
CA GLN A 64 -2.41 -8.08 3.16
C GLN A 64 -2.40 -7.63 4.62
N GLU A 65 -1.33 -6.95 5.03
CA GLU A 65 -1.21 -6.38 6.38
C GLU A 65 -2.24 -5.29 6.69
N VAL A 66 -2.63 -4.51 5.68
CA VAL A 66 -3.75 -3.58 5.80
C VAL A 66 -5.04 -4.35 6.04
N ALA A 67 -5.34 -5.35 5.21
CA ALA A 67 -6.61 -6.07 5.27
C ALA A 67 -6.77 -6.89 6.56
N SER A 68 -5.71 -7.56 7.03
CA SER A 68 -5.76 -8.43 8.22
C SER A 68 -6.07 -7.68 9.52
N ARG A 69 -5.90 -6.35 9.52
CA ARG A 69 -6.09 -5.49 10.70
C ARG A 69 -7.39 -4.67 10.64
N LEU A 70 -8.15 -4.78 9.56
CA LEU A 70 -9.41 -4.06 9.35
C LEU A 70 -10.60 -4.95 9.71
N ASN A 71 -11.46 -4.49 10.61
CA ASN A 71 -12.60 -5.28 11.12
C ASN A 71 -13.95 -4.56 10.96
N GLY A 72 -14.12 -3.78 9.89
CA GLY A 72 -15.32 -2.98 9.66
C GLY A 72 -15.38 -1.69 10.51
N GLY A 73 -16.38 -0.85 10.25
CA GLY A 73 -16.60 0.39 11.02
C GLY A 73 -15.75 1.60 10.59
N ASN A 74 -15.63 2.58 11.49
CA ASN A 74 -14.85 3.80 11.25
C ASN A 74 -13.37 3.53 11.40
N VAL A 75 -12.58 3.83 10.36
CA VAL A 75 -11.12 3.69 10.38
C VAL A 75 -10.50 5.07 10.38
N VAL A 76 -9.77 5.39 11.45
CA VAL A 76 -8.93 6.58 11.54
C VAL A 76 -7.58 6.24 10.92
N MET A 77 -7.39 6.57 9.64
CA MET A 77 -6.24 6.07 8.87
C MET A 77 -4.90 6.56 9.39
N ASP A 78 -4.83 7.74 10.01
CA ASP A 78 -3.55 8.26 10.53
C ASP A 78 -3.03 7.36 11.66
N GLN A 79 -3.91 7.04 12.61
CA GLN A 79 -3.59 6.12 13.71
C GLN A 79 -3.34 4.70 13.20
N PHE A 80 -4.16 4.25 12.25
CA PHE A 80 -4.01 2.94 11.63
C PHE A 80 -2.65 2.80 10.94
N SER A 81 -2.28 3.77 10.10
CA SER A 81 -1.03 3.77 9.35
C SER A 81 0.17 3.84 10.29
N ALA A 82 0.09 4.67 11.34
CA ALA A 82 1.17 4.79 12.32
C ALA A 82 1.40 3.51 13.12
N ARG A 83 0.34 2.77 13.45
CA ARG A 83 0.42 1.47 14.10
C ARG A 83 0.92 0.39 13.15
N LEU A 84 0.34 0.32 11.95
CA LEU A 84 0.74 -0.62 10.90
C LEU A 84 2.23 -0.52 10.59
N VAL A 85 2.72 0.68 10.27
CA VAL A 85 4.13 0.91 10.01
C VAL A 85 4.97 0.53 11.23
N GLY A 86 4.55 0.93 12.44
CA GLY A 86 5.27 0.60 13.67
C GLY A 86 5.46 -0.90 13.91
N ASP A 87 4.44 -1.70 13.60
CA ASP A 87 4.48 -3.15 13.78
C ASP A 87 5.29 -3.84 12.69
N LEU A 88 5.27 -3.34 11.45
CA LEU A 88 6.00 -3.91 10.32
C LEU A 88 7.48 -3.57 10.33
N LEU A 89 7.85 -2.39 10.82
CA LEU A 89 9.20 -1.86 10.77
C LEU A 89 10.28 -2.78 11.39
N PRO A 90 10.07 -3.44 12.54
CA PRO A 90 11.05 -4.39 13.07
C PRO A 90 11.11 -5.72 12.32
N GLN A 91 10.10 -6.04 11.50
CA GLN A 91 9.95 -7.35 10.86
C GLN A 91 10.43 -7.37 9.40
N LEU A 92 10.53 -6.21 8.76
CA LEU A 92 10.79 -6.08 7.33
C LEU A 92 12.00 -5.17 7.08
N PRO A 93 12.78 -5.43 6.01
CA PRO A 93 13.91 -4.60 5.66
C PRO A 93 13.43 -3.22 5.17
N TRP A 94 14.25 -2.18 5.31
CA TRP A 94 13.87 -0.81 4.96
C TRP A 94 13.46 -0.66 3.49
N GLN A 95 13.98 -1.51 2.59
CA GLN A 95 13.60 -1.55 1.17
C GLN A 95 12.11 -1.83 0.95
N PHE A 96 11.45 -2.57 1.86
CA PHE A 96 10.01 -2.75 1.82
C PHE A 96 9.28 -1.41 1.86
N PHE A 97 9.65 -0.57 2.84
CA PHE A 97 9.05 0.75 3.04
C PHE A 97 9.37 1.71 1.90
N MET A 98 10.57 1.60 1.31
CA MET A 98 10.91 2.34 0.09
C MET A 98 9.95 2.00 -1.05
N GLN A 99 9.76 0.72 -1.35
CA GLN A 99 8.89 0.29 -2.45
C GLN A 99 7.42 0.66 -2.19
N VAL A 100 6.96 0.58 -0.94
CA VAL A 100 5.60 1.03 -0.57
C VAL A 100 5.46 2.55 -0.71
N ALA A 101 6.44 3.34 -0.26
CA ALA A 101 6.43 4.79 -0.38
C ALA A 101 6.41 5.24 -1.85
N ASN A 102 7.27 4.66 -2.70
CA ASN A 102 7.31 4.94 -4.14
C ASN A 102 5.96 4.70 -4.83
N ASN A 103 5.19 3.72 -4.34
CA ASN A 103 3.90 3.35 -4.91
C ASN A 103 2.70 3.89 -4.11
N TRP A 104 2.94 4.71 -3.08
CA TRP A 104 1.89 5.20 -2.19
C TRP A 104 0.78 5.95 -2.92
N PRO A 105 1.03 6.82 -3.93
CA PRO A 105 -0.04 7.48 -4.67
C PRO A 105 -1.04 6.49 -5.30
N THR A 106 -0.54 5.39 -5.86
CA THR A 106 -1.36 4.33 -6.47
C THR A 106 -2.10 3.52 -5.40
N LEU A 107 -1.41 3.15 -4.32
CA LEU A 107 -1.99 2.42 -3.19
C LEU A 107 -3.08 3.24 -2.48
N ARG A 108 -2.84 4.53 -2.26
CA ARG A 108 -3.80 5.48 -1.67
C ARG A 108 -5.06 5.58 -2.52
N GLN A 109 -4.92 5.77 -3.84
CA GLN A 109 -6.07 5.82 -4.74
C GLN A 109 -6.85 4.50 -4.72
N PHE A 110 -6.14 3.38 -4.73
CA PHE A 110 -6.73 2.05 -4.65
C PHE A 110 -7.51 1.84 -3.35
N LEU A 111 -6.89 2.08 -2.20
CA LEU A 111 -7.51 1.93 -0.88
C LEU A 111 -8.72 2.85 -0.71
N GLY A 112 -8.62 4.11 -1.13
CA GLY A 112 -9.71 5.07 -1.03
C GLY A 112 -10.94 4.70 -1.87
N ARG A 113 -10.73 3.99 -2.99
CA ARG A 113 -11.82 3.51 -3.85
C ARG A 113 -12.38 2.17 -3.39
N GLU A 114 -11.52 1.22 -3.04
CA GLU A 114 -11.92 -0.17 -2.82
C GLU A 114 -12.38 -0.44 -1.39
N LEU A 115 -11.76 0.15 -0.35
CA LEU A 115 -12.15 -0.11 1.04
C LEU A 115 -13.61 0.26 1.34
N PRO A 116 -14.13 1.44 0.94
CA PRO A 116 -15.54 1.79 1.16
C PRO A 116 -16.52 0.96 0.30
N ALA A 117 -16.02 0.34 -0.77
CA ALA A 117 -16.80 -0.45 -1.71
C ALA A 117 -16.89 -1.95 -1.32
N VAL A 118 -16.17 -2.38 -0.28
CA VAL A 118 -16.25 -3.76 0.20
C VAL A 118 -17.66 -4.03 0.75
N PRO A 119 -18.34 -5.12 0.31
CA PRO A 119 -19.68 -5.44 0.77
C PRO A 119 -19.64 -6.14 2.15
N LEU A 120 -19.17 -5.45 3.19
CA LEU A 120 -19.24 -5.92 4.58
C LEU A 120 -20.59 -5.56 5.20
N ARG A 121 -21.02 -6.35 6.20
CA ARG A 121 -22.18 -6.02 7.04
C ARG A 121 -21.98 -4.65 7.73
N ASP A 122 -20.82 -4.49 8.38
CA ASP A 122 -20.38 -3.22 8.93
C ASP A 122 -19.40 -2.55 7.95
N ARG A 123 -19.92 -1.61 7.17
CA ARG A 123 -19.14 -0.94 6.12
C ARG A 123 -17.93 -0.21 6.70
N LEU A 124 -16.79 -0.33 6.01
CA LEU A 124 -15.60 0.46 6.29
C LEU A 124 -15.85 1.91 5.89
N ARG A 125 -15.70 2.82 6.85
CA ARG A 125 -15.72 4.26 6.61
C ARG A 125 -14.32 4.79 6.79
N VAL A 126 -13.67 5.09 5.67
CA VAL A 126 -12.33 5.66 5.61
C VAL A 126 -12.49 7.19 5.57
N ALA A 127 -12.19 7.88 6.67
CA ALA A 127 -12.42 9.31 6.78
C ALA A 127 -11.47 10.14 5.89
N SER A 128 -10.20 9.75 5.84
CA SER A 128 -9.15 10.32 4.99
C SER A 128 -8.04 9.27 4.87
N LEU A 129 -7.20 9.36 3.85
CA LEU A 129 -5.95 8.58 3.74
C LEU A 129 -4.78 9.57 3.70
N PRO A 130 -3.65 9.27 4.36
CA PRO A 130 -2.53 10.18 4.39
C PRO A 130 -2.06 10.47 2.96
N THR A 131 -1.79 11.74 2.70
CA THR A 131 -1.10 12.21 1.51
C THR A 131 0.29 11.58 1.41
N GLU A 132 0.94 11.76 0.27
CA GLU A 132 2.32 11.28 0.08
C GLU A 132 3.28 11.93 1.09
N ALA A 133 3.15 13.24 1.31
CA ALA A 133 3.96 13.94 2.31
C ALA A 133 3.70 13.41 3.72
N GLU A 134 2.43 13.26 4.14
CA GLU A 134 2.08 12.74 5.47
C GLU A 134 2.56 11.30 5.66
N PHE A 135 2.47 10.45 4.63
CA PHE A 135 2.96 9.08 4.69
C PHE A 135 4.49 9.04 4.76
N ASN A 136 5.18 9.87 3.99
CA ASN A 136 6.65 9.98 4.04
C ASN A 136 7.13 10.52 5.39
N GLU A 137 6.44 11.51 5.97
CA GLU A 137 6.71 12.04 7.32
C GLU A 137 6.56 10.96 8.38
N LEU A 138 5.49 10.16 8.29
CA LEU A 138 5.29 9.03 9.18
C LEU A 138 6.43 8.02 9.05
N LEU A 139 6.78 7.62 7.82
CA LEU A 139 7.83 6.64 7.57
C LEU A 139 9.18 7.12 8.08
N VAL A 140 9.59 8.35 7.77
CA VAL A 140 10.89 8.86 8.21
C VAL A 140 10.96 8.97 9.73
N ALA A 141 9.90 9.44 10.40
CA ALA A 141 9.86 9.53 11.86
C ALA A 141 9.98 8.15 12.52
N LYS A 142 9.41 7.10 11.90
CA LYS A 142 9.52 5.71 12.38
C LYS A 142 10.90 5.13 12.12
N LEU A 143 11.44 5.32 10.91
CA LEU A 143 12.78 4.86 10.52
C LEU A 143 13.87 5.47 11.40
N THR A 144 13.85 6.78 11.64
CA THR A 144 14.88 7.47 12.43
C THR A 144 14.86 7.05 13.89
N ARG A 145 13.67 6.88 14.48
CA ARG A 145 13.53 6.36 15.85
C ARG A 145 14.07 4.93 15.97
N GLN A 146 13.83 4.07 14.98
CA GLN A 146 14.37 2.72 14.99
C GLN A 146 15.89 2.73 14.86
N ILE A 147 16.45 3.51 13.92
CA ILE A 147 17.90 3.66 13.77
C ILE A 147 18.52 4.17 15.07
N ALA A 148 17.95 5.20 15.68
CA ALA A 148 18.44 5.77 16.94
C ALA A 148 18.41 4.73 18.08
N ALA A 149 17.32 3.97 18.19
CA ALA A 149 17.18 2.91 19.19
C ALA A 149 18.22 1.80 18.99
N LEU A 150 18.44 1.35 17.76
CA LEU A 150 19.40 0.29 17.45
C LEU A 150 20.86 0.77 17.62
N THR A 151 21.16 2.00 17.20
CA THR A 151 22.49 2.62 17.34
C THR A 151 22.91 2.76 18.79
N LEU A 152 21.95 3.02 19.68
CA LEU A 152 22.19 3.24 21.10
C LEU A 152 21.90 2.01 21.96
N LEU A 153 21.52 0.87 21.38
CA LEU A 153 21.07 -0.33 22.10
C LEU A 153 22.06 -0.81 23.19
N ASN A 154 23.37 -0.68 22.92
CA ASN A 154 24.44 -1.12 23.82
C ASN A 154 25.07 0.03 24.64
N LYS A 155 24.44 1.21 24.67
CA LYS A 155 24.91 2.39 25.42
C LYS A 155 23.85 2.78 26.43
N ALA A 156 24.25 3.06 27.68
CA ALA A 156 23.35 3.70 28.63
C ALA A 156 22.88 5.04 28.04
N ASN A 157 21.59 5.16 27.77
CA ASN A 157 20.99 6.33 27.15
C ASN A 157 19.63 6.65 27.77
N SER A 158 19.24 7.92 27.77
CA SER A 158 17.88 8.33 28.13
C SER A 158 16.93 8.25 26.94
N ALA A 159 15.62 8.28 27.21
CA ALA A 159 14.62 8.44 26.15
C ALA A 159 14.83 9.75 25.36
N ASP A 160 15.19 10.83 26.04
CA ASP A 160 15.44 12.14 25.41
C ASP A 160 16.63 12.09 24.45
N GLN A 161 17.72 11.41 24.82
CA GLN A 161 18.88 11.24 23.94
C GLN A 161 18.52 10.46 22.65
N ARG A 162 17.67 9.44 22.75
CA ARG A 162 17.16 8.71 21.58
C ARG A 162 16.30 9.60 20.70
N GLU A 163 15.41 10.40 21.26
CA GLU A 163 14.53 11.28 20.49
C GLU A 163 15.32 12.44 19.85
N MET A 164 16.33 13.00 20.53
CA MET A 164 17.23 14.00 19.97
C MET A 164 17.98 13.47 18.74
N LEU A 165 18.52 12.25 18.83
CA LEU A 165 19.21 11.60 17.71
C LEU A 165 18.23 11.34 16.55
N ALA A 166 17.04 10.82 16.84
CA ALA A 166 16.01 10.57 15.84
C ALA A 166 15.59 11.87 15.12
N THR A 167 15.44 12.97 15.86
CA THR A 167 15.09 14.29 15.32
C THR A 167 16.19 14.82 14.41
N ALA A 168 17.46 14.71 14.82
CA ALA A 168 18.60 15.12 14.01
C ALA A 168 18.67 14.32 12.69
N MET A 169 18.49 12.99 12.76
CA MET A 169 18.45 12.14 11.57
C MET A 169 17.25 12.45 10.66
N GLN A 170 16.10 12.84 11.23
CA GLN A 170 14.93 13.18 10.42
C GLN A 170 15.19 14.39 9.52
N GLN A 171 15.92 15.38 10.01
CA GLN A 171 16.30 16.56 9.23
C GLN A 171 17.24 16.23 8.05
N THR A 172 18.06 15.19 8.18
CA THR A 172 18.94 14.76 7.09
C THR A 172 18.20 13.87 6.09
N LEU A 173 17.36 12.96 6.60
CA LEU A 173 16.65 11.96 5.80
C LEU A 173 15.42 12.49 5.08
N TYR A 174 14.82 13.60 5.52
CA TYR A 174 13.60 14.16 4.94
C TYR A 174 13.83 15.57 4.40
N GLN A 175 13.74 15.72 3.07
CA GLN A 175 13.94 16.99 2.38
C GLN A 175 12.88 17.15 1.29
N ASN A 176 12.29 18.33 1.18
CA ASN A 176 11.32 18.68 0.13
C ASN A 176 10.14 17.69 -0.01
N GLY A 177 9.65 17.13 1.10
CA GLY A 177 8.55 16.17 1.07
C GLY A 177 8.94 14.73 0.73
N GLN A 178 10.24 14.45 0.59
CA GLN A 178 10.76 13.17 0.13
C GLN A 178 11.79 12.58 1.09
N ILE A 179 11.82 11.25 1.16
CA ILE A 179 12.81 10.50 1.94
C ILE A 179 14.05 10.29 1.07
N SER A 180 15.22 10.63 1.61
CA SER A 180 16.50 10.32 1.00
C SER A 180 16.86 8.84 1.24
N TRP A 181 16.35 7.95 0.39
CA TRP A 181 16.61 6.51 0.50
C TRP A 181 18.10 6.14 0.40
N ALA A 182 18.90 6.95 -0.31
CA ALA A 182 20.34 6.80 -0.34
C ALA A 182 20.97 6.98 1.06
N GLN A 183 20.51 7.97 1.84
CA GLN A 183 20.97 8.15 3.21
C GLN A 183 20.40 7.08 4.17
N VAL A 184 19.14 6.67 3.97
CA VAL A 184 18.55 5.54 4.72
C VAL A 184 19.44 4.31 4.57
N ARG A 185 19.85 3.97 3.35
CA ARG A 185 20.76 2.85 3.08
C ARG A 185 22.07 2.97 3.84
N VAL A 186 22.69 4.15 3.88
CA VAL A 186 23.95 4.38 4.62
C VAL A 186 23.76 4.16 6.12
N LEU A 187 22.67 4.66 6.70
CA LEU A 187 22.39 4.52 8.13
C LEU A 187 22.00 3.09 8.53
N TYR A 188 21.34 2.35 7.65
CA TYR A 188 20.97 0.94 7.88
C TYR A 188 22.09 -0.05 7.56
N ALA A 189 23.08 0.30 6.73
CA ALA A 189 24.19 -0.58 6.36
C ALA A 189 24.88 -1.27 7.55
N PRO A 190 25.24 -0.59 8.66
CA PRO A 190 25.87 -1.25 9.81
C PRO A 190 24.92 -2.10 10.64
N LEU A 191 23.61 -1.90 10.53
CA LEU A 191 22.59 -2.63 11.29
C LEU A 191 22.30 -4.00 10.67
N GLY A 192 22.42 -4.10 9.34
CA GLY A 192 22.09 -5.29 8.57
C GLY A 192 20.61 -5.67 8.66
N TYR A 193 20.25 -6.78 8.00
CA TYR A 193 18.95 -7.41 8.13
C TYR A 193 19.13 -8.93 8.12
N THR A 194 18.51 -9.61 9.09
CA THR A 194 18.54 -11.06 9.17
C THR A 194 17.16 -11.58 8.78
N VAL A 195 17.11 -12.45 7.77
CA VAL A 195 15.87 -13.08 7.34
C VAL A 195 15.41 -14.07 8.43
N PRO A 196 14.15 -14.00 8.90
CA PRO A 196 13.65 -14.95 9.89
C PRO A 196 13.69 -16.40 9.38
N GLU A 197 14.00 -17.35 10.25
CA GLU A 197 14.09 -18.77 9.87
C GLU A 197 12.72 -19.42 9.71
N ASN A 198 11.70 -18.89 10.37
CA ASN A 198 10.35 -19.45 10.50
C ASN A 198 9.34 -18.96 9.43
N VAL A 199 9.81 -18.55 8.26
CA VAL A 199 8.96 -18.16 7.12
C VAL A 199 9.00 -19.21 6.02
N ASP A 200 7.94 -19.28 5.21
CA ASP A 200 7.90 -20.16 4.04
C ASP A 200 8.98 -19.80 3.00
N ASP A 201 9.34 -20.77 2.15
CA ASP A 201 10.41 -20.61 1.16
C ASP A 201 10.17 -19.44 0.20
N GLY A 202 8.90 -19.18 -0.17
CA GLY A 202 8.54 -18.06 -1.03
C GLY A 202 8.81 -16.71 -0.36
N THR A 203 8.35 -16.55 0.88
CA THR A 203 8.62 -15.36 1.69
C THR A 203 10.11 -15.17 1.97
N ARG A 204 10.84 -16.25 2.25
CA ARG A 204 12.29 -16.22 2.43
C ARG A 204 12.99 -15.70 1.18
N GLN A 205 12.67 -16.25 0.02
CA GLN A 205 13.28 -15.85 -1.25
C GLN A 205 12.99 -14.39 -1.58
N TRP A 206 11.74 -13.95 -1.41
CA TRP A 206 11.36 -12.55 -1.60
C TRP A 206 12.15 -11.61 -0.69
N LEU A 207 12.30 -11.93 0.61
CA LEU A 207 13.09 -11.13 1.54
C LEU A 207 14.56 -11.06 1.13
N LEU A 208 15.14 -12.18 0.67
CA LEU A 208 16.51 -12.23 0.16
C LEU A 208 16.72 -11.38 -1.10
N ASP A 209 15.72 -11.31 -1.97
CA ASP A 209 15.79 -10.46 -3.16
C ASP A 209 15.53 -9.00 -2.83
N LEU A 210 14.66 -8.72 -1.87
CA LEU A 210 14.35 -7.38 -1.40
C LEU A 210 15.56 -6.67 -0.76
N VAL A 211 16.39 -7.40 0.01
CA VAL A 211 17.58 -6.81 0.65
C VAL A 211 18.71 -6.48 -0.33
N LYS A 212 18.65 -6.96 -1.57
CA LYS A 212 19.63 -6.67 -2.64
C LYS A 212 19.33 -5.38 -3.40
N VAL A 213 18.13 -4.83 -3.24
CA VAL A 213 17.69 -3.54 -3.81
C VAL A 213 18.40 -2.41 -3.06
#